data_AF-A0A2X4TTE5-F1
#
_entry.id   AF-A0A2X4TTE5-F1
#
_cell.length_a   1.000
_cell.length_b   1.000
_cell.length_c   1.000
_cell.angle_alpha   90.00
_cell.angle_beta   90.00
_cell.angle_gamma   90.00
#
_symmetry.space_group_name_H-M   'P 1'
#
loop_
_entity.id
_entity.type
_entity.pdbx_description
1 polymer ?
#
loop_
_entity_poly.entity_id
_entity_poly.type
_entity_poly.pdbx_seq_one_letter_code
_entity_poly.pdbx_strand_id
1 'polypeptide(L)' 'MLPKIGELVVKDPESYRYLAESIRMHPDQETLKGMMGAAGFDNVTYFNLTGGIVALHRGFKF' A
#
# COMPACT_ATOMS: atom_id res chain seq x y z
N MET A 1 -8.37 11.68 -17.68
CA MET A 1 -9.40 10.82 -18.29
C MET A 1 -8.85 9.39 -18.35
N LEU A 2 -9.10 8.54 -17.35
CA LEU A 2 -8.80 7.10 -17.49
C LEU A 2 -9.87 6.48 -18.41
N PRO A 3 -9.57 6.11 -19.66
CA PRO A 3 -10.61 5.69 -20.59
C PRO A 3 -10.88 4.19 -20.50
N LYS A 4 -12.16 3.84 -20.60
CA LYS A 4 -12.72 2.57 -21.11
C LYS A 4 -12.49 1.25 -20.34
N ILE A 5 -11.67 1.18 -19.30
CA ILE A 5 -11.64 -0.02 -18.43
C ILE A 5 -12.87 -0.05 -17.49
N GLY A 6 -13.51 1.09 -17.25
CA GLY A 6 -14.66 1.21 -16.34
C GLY A 6 -15.94 0.49 -16.80
N GLU A 7 -16.22 0.39 -18.10
CA GLU A 7 -17.54 -0.09 -18.56
C GLU A 7 -17.77 -1.61 -18.35
N LEU A 8 -16.72 -2.42 -18.23
CA LEU A 8 -16.85 -3.86 -17.97
C LEU A 8 -16.73 -4.23 -16.48
N VAL A 9 -16.17 -3.32 -15.67
CA VAL A 9 -15.69 -3.60 -14.30
C VAL A 9 -16.60 -2.97 -13.23
N VAL A 10 -17.46 -2.00 -13.60
CA VAL A 10 -18.45 -1.36 -12.71
C VAL A 10 -19.64 -2.30 -12.44
N LYS A 11 -19.38 -3.49 -11.90
CA LYS A 11 -20.41 -4.24 -11.16
C LYS A 11 -20.37 -3.92 -9.66
N ASP A 12 -19.29 -3.30 -9.19
CA ASP A 12 -19.13 -2.89 -7.79
C ASP A 12 -18.31 -1.58 -7.66
N PRO A 13 -18.94 -0.41 -7.87
CA PRO A 13 -18.28 0.89 -7.73
C PRO A 13 -17.86 1.22 -6.30
N GLU A 14 -18.53 0.66 -5.29
CA GLU A 14 -18.19 0.84 -3.88
C GLU A 14 -16.82 0.22 -3.56
N SER A 15 -16.56 -1.00 -4.06
CA SER A 15 -15.26 -1.66 -3.89
C SER A 15 -14.09 -0.86 -4.49
N TYR A 16 -14.28 -0.25 -5.66
CA TYR A 16 -13.24 0.59 -6.28
C TYR A 16 -13.01 1.91 -5.53
N ARG A 17 -14.08 2.51 -5.00
CA ARG A 17 -13.98 3.69 -4.13
C ARG A 17 -13.19 3.36 -2.87
N TYR A 18 -13.52 2.25 -2.21
CA TYR A 18 -12.79 1.79 -1.04
C TYR A 18 -11.31 1.52 -1.34
N LEU A 19 -11.00 0.90 -2.49
CA LEU A 19 -9.62 0.67 -2.91
C LEU A 19 -8.85 1.99 -3.06
N ALA A 20 -9.40 2.97 -3.76
CA ALA A 20 -8.75 4.27 -3.93
C ALA A 20 -8.57 5.02 -2.60
N GLU A 21 -9.59 4.99 -1.73
CA GLU A 21 -9.54 5.62 -0.41
C GLU A 21 -8.51 4.95 0.50
N SER A 22 -8.48 3.61 0.53
CA SER A 22 -7.53 2.84 1.34
C SER A 22 -6.08 3.05 0.89
N ILE A 23 -5.79 3.11 -0.41
CA ILE A 23 -4.45 3.43 -0.92
C ILE A 23 -4.03 4.82 -0.47
N ARG A 24 -4.93 5.81 -0.51
CA ARG A 24 -4.64 7.19 -0.07
C ARG A 24 -4.40 7.31 1.43
N MET A 25 -5.09 6.48 2.22
CA MET A 25 -4.98 6.44 3.68
C MET A 25 -3.78 5.62 4.17
N HIS A 26 -3.24 4.74 3.31
CA HIS A 26 -2.11 3.88 3.68
C HIS A 26 -0.86 4.74 3.94
N PRO A 27 -0.11 4.47 5.02
CA PRO A 27 1.14 5.19 5.30
C PRO A 27 2.15 5.00 4.17
N ASP A 28 3.00 6.01 3.96
CA ASP A 28 4.14 5.86 3.06
C ASP A 28 5.19 4.87 3.61
N GLN A 29 6.20 4.56 2.79
CA GLN A 29 7.14 3.48 3.10
C GLN A 29 7.95 3.74 4.37
N GLU A 30 8.42 4.97 4.59
CA GLU A 30 9.20 5.32 5.79
C GLU A 30 8.30 5.39 7.03
N THR A 31 7.09 5.91 6.90
CA THR A 31 6.10 5.94 7.99
C THR A 31 5.77 4.51 8.45
N LEU A 32 5.46 3.60 7.52
CA LEU A 32 5.15 2.21 7.86
C LEU A 32 6.35 1.49 8.47
N LYS A 33 7.57 1.75 7.97
CA LYS A 33 8.80 1.22 8.55
C LYS A 33 8.98 1.69 10.00
N GLY A 34 8.72 2.97 10.28
CA GLY A 34 8.71 3.51 11.64
C GLY A 34 7.67 2.85 12.54
N MET A 35 6.46 2.62 12.03
CA MET A 35 5.40 1.91 12.74
C MET A 35 5.80 0.46 13.08
N MET A 36 6.45 -0.24 12.15
CA MET A 36 6.97 -1.58 12.42
C MET A 36 8.06 -1.56 13.50
N GLY A 37 8.96 -0.57 13.48
CA GLY A 37 9.95 -0.37 14.54
C GLY A 37 9.28 -0.14 15.90
N ALA A 38 8.28 0.74 15.96
CA ALA A 38 7.51 1.00 17.18
C ALA A 38 6.74 -0.24 17.69
N ALA A 39 6.37 -1.16 16.78
CA ALA A 39 5.75 -2.44 17.12
C ALA A 39 6.76 -3.50 17.62
N GLY A 40 8.06 -3.17 17.70
CA GLY A 40 9.11 -4.06 18.20
C GLY A 40 9.75 -4.97 17.15
N PHE A 41 9.64 -4.62 15.87
CA PHE A 41 10.45 -5.27 14.83
C PHE A 41 11.80 -4.54 14.67
N ASP A 42 12.87 -5.32 14.63
CA ASP A 42 14.22 -4.86 14.37
C ASP A 42 14.60 -5.03 12.89
N ASN A 43 15.64 -4.29 12.46
CA ASN A 43 16.20 -4.33 11.10
C ASN A 43 15.12 -4.15 10.01
N VAL A 44 14.15 -3.27 10.25
CA VAL A 44 13.07 -3.01 9.30
C VAL A 44 13.60 -2.30 8.06
N THR A 45 13.41 -2.93 6.91
CA THR A 45 13.79 -2.43 5.58
C THR A 45 12.61 -2.58 4.64
N TYR A 46 12.57 -1.76 3.58
CA TYR A 46 11.59 -1.93 2.51
C TYR A 46 12.25 -1.88 1.13
N PHE A 47 11.60 -2.51 0.16
CA PHE A 47 12.02 -2.52 -1.23
C PHE A 47 10.88 -2.07 -2.13
N ASN A 48 11.12 -1.02 -2.90
CA ASN A 48 10.13 -0.51 -3.85
C ASN A 48 10.06 -1.43 -5.07
N LEU A 49 8.82 -1.77 -5.45
CA LEU A 49 8.48 -2.55 -6.63
C LEU A 49 7.70 -1.66 -7.59
N THR A 50 7.86 -1.90 -8.90
CA THR A 50 7.13 -1.16 -9.95
C THR A 50 7.26 0.36 -9.80
N GLY A 51 8.47 0.86 -9.55
CA GLY A 51 8.74 2.29 -9.38
C GLY A 51 8.13 2.93 -8.12
N GLY A 52 7.75 2.13 -7.12
CA GLY A 52 7.22 2.62 -5.84
C GLY A 52 5.70 2.60 -5.72
N ILE A 53 4.99 2.05 -6.72
CA ILE A 53 3.53 1.80 -6.61
C ILE A 53 3.24 0.81 -5.48
N VAL A 54 4.14 -0.16 -5.27
CA VAL A 54 4.07 -1.14 -4.18
C VAL A 54 5.43 -1.22 -3.49
N ALA A 55 5.46 -1.52 -2.20
CA ALA A 55 6.67 -1.82 -1.46
C ALA A 55 6.54 -3.12 -0.66
N LEU A 56 7.64 -3.86 -0.55
CA LEU A 56 7.76 -5.02 0.35
C LEU A 56 8.52 -4.59 1.60
N HIS A 57 7.86 -4.60 2.75
CA HIS A 57 8.50 -4.35 4.05
C HIS A 57 8.88 -5.66 4.74
N ARG A 58 10.07 -5.70 5.33
CA ARG A 58 10.59 -6.85 6.10
C ARG A 58 11.26 -6.35 7.38
N GLY A 59 10.93 -6.98 8.50
CA GLY A 59 11.59 -6.82 9.79
C GLY A 59 11.67 -8.16 10.53
N PHE A 60 12.46 -8.21 11.59
CA PHE A 60 12.70 -9.41 12.40
C PHE A 60 12.29 -9.16 13.85
N LYS A 61 11.88 -10.20 14.56
CA LYS A 61 11.61 -10.13 16.01
C LYS A 61 12.47 -11.19 16.69
N PHE A 62 13.23 -10.76 17.70
CA PHE A 62 14.13 -11.60 18.49
C PHE A 62 13.50 -11.95 19.84
#